data_AF-A0A8T7CK07-F1
#
_entry.id   AF-A0A8T7CK07-F1
#
_cell.length_a   1.000
_cell.length_b   1.000
_cell.length_c   1.000
_cell.angle_alpha   90.00
_cell.angle_beta   90.00
_cell.angle_gamma   90.00
#
_symmetry.space_group_name_H-M   'P 1'
#
loop_
_entity.id
_entity.type
_entity.pdbx_description
1 polymer ?
#
loop_
_entity_poly.entity_id
_entity_poly.type
_entity_poly.pdbx_seq_one_letter_code
_entity_poly.pdbx_strand_id
1 'polypeptide(L)' 'MKALSTALFWFGLASIPISWLAWFIAPEIGAQTMSKISDPALRLVMEEAHRERWGIYVGHWPPTLLILSYIVGQKAS' A
#
# COMPACT_ATOMS: atom_id res chain seq x y z
N MET A 1 -7.50 20.57 12.74
CA MET A 1 -6.82 20.07 11.50
C MET A 1 -7.45 20.73 10.29
N LYS A 2 -6.67 21.11 9.26
CA LYS A 2 -7.23 21.58 7.98
C LYS A 2 -8.03 20.44 7.33
N ALA A 3 -9.16 20.75 6.69
CA ALA A 3 -10.08 19.75 6.10
C ALA A 3 -9.38 18.72 5.20
N LEU A 4 -8.37 19.14 4.45
CA LEU A 4 -7.54 18.28 3.60
C LEU A 4 -6.81 17.18 4.39
N SER A 5 -6.25 17.51 5.55
CA SER A 5 -5.52 16.54 6.37
C SER A 5 -6.44 15.46 6.94
N THR A 6 -7.66 15.85 7.34
CA THR A 6 -8.68 14.91 7.80
C THR A 6 -9.13 13.99 6.67
N ALA A 7 -9.33 14.53 5.47
CA ALA A 7 -9.69 13.73 4.29
C ALA A 7 -8.58 12.71 3.96
N LEU A 8 -7.33 13.14 3.85
CA LEU A 8 -6.19 12.26 3.56
C LEU A 8 -5.99 11.18 4.62
N PHE A 9 -6.24 11.49 5.90
CA PHE A 9 -6.20 10.51 6.98
C PHE A 9 -7.24 9.39 6.76
N TRP A 10 -8.50 9.74 6.50
CA TRP A 10 -9.55 8.75 6.26
C TRP A 10 -9.36 7.96 4.97
N PHE A 11 -8.90 8.61 3.90
CA PHE A 11 -8.53 7.91 2.66
C PHE A 11 -7.37 6.94 2.88
N GLY A 12 -6.36 7.34 3.64
CA GLY A 12 -5.23 6.47 4.01
C GLY A 12 -5.66 5.29 4.88
N LEU A 13 -6.66 5.47 5.74
CA LEU A 13 -7.21 4.37 6.54
C LEU A 13 -8.04 3.40 5.69
N ALA A 14 -8.85 3.93 4.77
CA ALA A 14 -9.67 3.13 3.86
C ALA A 14 -8.83 2.37 2.81
N SER A 15 -7.68 2.90 2.39
CA SER A 15 -6.81 2.25 1.40
C SER A 15 -6.21 0.93 1.90
N ILE A 16 -6.09 0.75 3.22
CA ILE A 16 -5.58 -0.47 3.87
C ILE A 16 -6.45 -1.69 3.53
N PRO A 17 -7.73 -1.76 3.93
CA PRO A 17 -8.59 -2.90 3.58
C PRO A 17 -8.85 -3.01 2.08
N ILE A 18 -8.94 -1.88 1.36
CA ILE A 18 -9.18 -1.87 -0.10
C ILE A 18 -8.01 -2.50 -0.86
N SER A 19 -6.77 -2.18 -0.50
CA SER A 19 -5.59 -2.78 -1.15
C SER A 19 -5.46 -4.27 -0.84
N TRP A 20 -5.86 -4.69 0.36
CA TRP A 20 -5.98 -6.12 0.69
C TRP A 20 -7.01 -6.80 -0.22
N LEU A 21 -8.24 -6.28 -0.29
CA LEU A 21 -9.29 -6.79 -1.18
C LEU A 21 -8.85 -6.86 -2.65
N ALA A 22 -8.24 -5.80 -3.16
CA ALA A 22 -7.74 -5.75 -4.53
C ALA A 22 -6.71 -6.85 -4.81
N TRP A 23 -5.83 -7.13 -3.85
CA TRP A 23 -4.80 -8.16 -4.01
C TRP A 23 -5.37 -9.58 -4.05
N PHE A 24 -6.42 -9.87 -3.28
CA PHE A 24 -7.02 -11.21 -3.22
C PHE A 24 -8.09 -11.45 -4.29
N ILE A 25 -8.81 -10.41 -4.72
CA ILE A 25 -9.89 -10.53 -5.70
C ILE A 25 -9.35 -10.55 -7.13
N ALA A 26 -8.26 -9.81 -7.40
CA ALA A 26 -7.75 -9.64 -8.75
C ALA A 26 -6.22 -9.87 -8.85
N PRO A 27 -5.69 -11.04 -8.45
CA PRO A 27 -4.27 -11.36 -8.57
C PRO A 27 -3.75 -11.30 -10.02
N GLU A 28 -4.62 -11.49 -11.00
CA GLU A 28 -4.32 -11.40 -12.43
C GLU A 28 -3.85 -10.02 -12.87
N ILE A 29 -4.26 -8.94 -12.18
CA ILE A 29 -3.81 -7.58 -12.49
C ILE A 29 -2.32 -7.42 -12.18
N GLY A 30 -1.87 -8.01 -11.07
CA GLY A 30 -0.46 -8.07 -10.71
C GLY A 30 0.34 -8.85 -11.76
N ALA A 31 -0.13 -10.05 -12.09
CA ALA A 31 0.51 -10.92 -13.09
C ALA A 31 0.60 -10.27 -14.49
N GLN A 32 -0.47 -9.59 -14.94
CA GLN A 32 -0.47 -8.86 -16.22
C GLN A 32 0.50 -7.67 -16.22
N THR A 33 0.73 -7.06 -15.06
CA THR A 33 1.67 -5.93 -14.94
C THR A 33 3.11 -6.43 -14.98
N MET A 34 3.40 -7.53 -14.30
CA MET A 34 4.72 -8.15 -14.27
C MET A 34 5.12 -8.78 -15.62
N SER A 35 4.17 -9.29 -16.40
CA SER A 35 4.45 -9.85 -17.73
C SER A 35 4.97 -8.81 -18.74
N LYS A 36 4.74 -7.52 -18.48
CA LYS A 36 5.26 -6.40 -19.30
C LYS A 36 6.71 -6.01 -18.96
N ILE A 37 7.32 -6.64 -17.95
CA ILE A 37 8.71 -6.38 -17.56
C ILE A 37 9.64 -7.12 -18.54
N SER A 38 10.45 -6.35 -19.28
CA SER A 38 11.38 -6.90 -20.27
C SER A 38 12.59 -7.61 -19.66
N ASP A 39 13.06 -7.16 -18.49
CA ASP A 39 14.19 -7.79 -17.80
C ASP A 39 13.73 -9.03 -17.02
N PRO A 40 14.23 -10.24 -17.35
CA PRO A 40 13.81 -11.47 -16.68
C PRO A 40 14.22 -11.53 -15.21
N ALA A 41 15.35 -10.91 -14.82
CA ALA A 41 15.80 -10.90 -13.44
C ALA A 41 14.86 -10.05 -12.57
N LEU A 42 14.56 -8.82 -13.01
CA LEU A 42 13.58 -7.96 -12.35
C LEU A 42 12.18 -8.59 -12.30
N ARG A 43 11.74 -9.24 -13.38
CA ARG A 43 10.44 -9.90 -13.41
C ARG A 43 10.32 -10.99 -12.33
N LEU A 44 11.32 -11.86 -12.22
CA LEU A 44 11.33 -12.93 -11.21
C LEU A 44 11.26 -12.38 -9.79
N VAL A 45 12.04 -11.34 -9.48
CA VAL A 45 12.03 -10.71 -8.16
C VAL A 45 10.67 -10.08 -7.86
N MET A 46 10.04 -9.42 -8.84
CA MET A 46 8.71 -8.84 -8.69
C MET A 46 7.63 -9.89 -8.50
N GLU A 47 7.69 -11.01 -9.25
CA GLU A 47 6.76 -12.13 -9.11
C GLU A 47 6.86 -12.76 -7.71
N GLU A 48 8.07 -12.93 -7.18
CA GLU A 48 8.26 -13.44 -5.83
C GLU A 48 7.75 -12.46 -4.76
N ALA A 49 8.12 -11.18 -4.88
CA ALA A 49 7.62 -10.14 -3.98
C ALA A 49 6.08 -10.03 -4.02
N HIS A 50 5.47 -10.27 -5.18
CA HIS A 50 4.03 -10.28 -5.33
C HIS A 50 3.39 -11.52 -4.68
N ARG A 51 3.99 -12.70 -4.85
CA ARG A 51 3.57 -13.97 -4.21
C ARG A 51 3.59 -13.86 -2.69
N GLU A 52 4.63 -13.24 -2.15
CA GLU A 52 4.81 -12.99 -0.71
C GLU A 52 4.01 -11.78 -0.20
N ARG A 53 3.29 -11.05 -1.08
CA ARG A 53 2.44 -9.89 -0.76
C ARG A 53 3.18 -8.70 -0.15
N TRP A 54 4.48 -8.54 -0.43
CA TRP A 54 5.28 -7.41 0.08
C TRP A 54 4.76 -6.04 -0.36
N GLY A 55 4.09 -5.96 -1.52
CA GLY A 55 3.50 -4.71 -2.01
C GLY A 55 2.45 -4.12 -1.07
N ILE A 56 1.71 -4.97 -0.34
CA ILE A 56 0.78 -4.53 0.71
C ILE A 56 1.59 -3.88 1.83
N TYR A 57 2.59 -4.57 2.37
CA TYR A 57 3.41 -4.05 3.47
C TYR A 57 4.05 -2.70 3.16
N VAL A 58 4.70 -2.56 2.00
CA VAL A 58 5.33 -1.30 1.59
C VAL A 58 4.30 -0.21 1.31
N GLY A 59 3.20 -0.56 0.64
CA GLY A 59 2.12 0.39 0.32
C GLY A 59 1.40 0.97 1.55
N HIS A 60 1.42 0.26 2.67
CA HIS A 60 0.80 0.72 3.92
C HIS A 60 1.68 1.65 4.74
N TRP A 61 2.99 1.72 4.49
CA TRP A 61 3.89 2.55 5.30
C TRP A 61 3.50 4.03 5.31
N PRO A 62 3.23 4.71 4.18
CA PRO A 62 2.86 6.11 4.20
C PRO A 62 1.60 6.42 5.05
N PRO A 63 0.46 5.73 4.88
CA PRO A 63 -0.71 5.96 5.74
C PRO A 63 -0.46 5.58 7.20
N THR A 64 0.27 4.49 7.49
CA THR A 64 0.62 4.12 8.87
C THR A 64 1.48 5.20 9.54
N LEU A 65 2.51 5.71 8.87
CA LEU A 65 3.36 6.78 9.39
C LEU A 65 2.58 8.09 9.59
N LEU A 66 1.64 8.40 8.70
CA LEU A 66 0.77 9.57 8.84
C LEU A 66 -0.15 9.45 10.06
N ILE A 67 -0.74 8.27 10.28
CA ILE A 67 -1.56 7.98 11.46
C ILE A 67 -0.73 8.06 12.74
N LEU A 68 0.46 7.45 12.76
CA LEU A 68 1.36 7.49 13.92
C LEU A 68 1.80 8.93 14.24
N SER A 69 2.15 9.72 13.22
CA SER A 69 2.49 11.13 13.39
C SER A 69 1.34 11.92 14.03
N TYR A 70 0.10 11.66 13.62
CA TYR A 70 -1.09 12.27 14.23
C TYR A 70 -1.29 11.85 15.69
N ILE A 71 -1.10 10.57 16.02
CA ILE A 71 -1.24 10.06 17.40
C ILE A 71 -0.16 10.67 18.31
N VAL A 72 1.09 10.69 17.86
CA VAL A 72 2.21 11.26 18.62
C VAL A 72 2.01 12.76 18.80
N GLY A 73 1.61 13.48 17.74
CA GLY A 73 1.31 14.90 17.81
C GLY A 73 0.19 15.25 18.80
N GLN A 74 -0.82 14.39 18.94
CA GLN A 74 -1.88 14.56 19.94
C GLN A 74 -1.45 14.23 21.37
N LYS A 75 -0.59 13.23 21.58
CA LYS A 75 -0.08 12.87 22.92
C LYS A 75 0.90 13.89 23.49
N ALA A 76 1.51 14.72 22.66
CA ALA A 76 2.46 15.76 23.06
C ALA A 76 1.78 17.10 23.40
N SER A 77 0.46 17.19 23.28
CA SER A 77 -0.38 18.34 23.69
C SER A 77 -1.19 18.00 24.93
#